data_AF-A0A2W6T0T5-F1
#
_entry.id   AF-A0A2W6T0T5-F1
#
_cell.length_a   1.000
_cell.length_b   1.000
_cell.length_c   1.000
_cell.angle_alpha   90.00
_cell.angle_beta   90.00
_cell.angle_gamma   90.00
#
_symmetry.space_group_name_H-M   'P 1'
#
loop_
_entity.id
_entity.type
_entity.pdbx_description
1 polymer ?
#
loop_
_entity_poly.entity_id
_entity_poly.type
_entity_poly.pdbx_seq_one_letter_code
_entity_poly.pdbx_strand_id
1 'polypeptide(L)' 'MSEDERRGALIALDAVSRPMQPREIEAALFCKGTSRSQRKAIVAAVKRFNIIAVIGPETDDG' A
#
# COMPACT_ATOMS: atom_id res chain seq x y z
N MET A 1 -23.24 0.58 -13.34
CA MET A 1 -23.00 -0.11 -12.07
C MET A 1 -24.15 0.20 -11.15
N SER A 2 -24.88 -0.81 -10.70
CA SER A 2 -25.94 -0.66 -9.69
C SER A 2 -25.33 -0.35 -8.32
N GLU A 3 -26.14 0.13 -7.37
CA GLU A 3 -25.69 0.36 -6.00
C GLU A 3 -25.22 -0.94 -5.31
N ASP A 4 -25.87 -2.06 -5.63
CA ASP A 4 -25.51 -3.37 -5.10
C ASP A 4 -24.16 -3.85 -5.64
N GLU A 5 -23.90 -3.67 -6.94
CA GLU A 5 -22.59 -3.98 -7.55
C GLU A 5 -21.49 -3.12 -6.93
N ARG A 6 -21.76 -1.83 -6.70
CA ARG A 6 -20.82 -0.92 -6.03
C ARG A 6 -20.50 -1.39 -4.62
N ARG A 7 -21.52 -1.75 -3.86
CA ARG A 7 -21.37 -2.21 -2.47
C ARG A 7 -20.58 -3.50 -2.40
N GLY A 8 -20.88 -4.46 -3.28
CA GLY A 8 -20.14 -5.72 -3.40
C GLY A 8 -18.66 -5.48 -3.71
N ALA A 9 -18.36 -4.60 -4.67
CA ALA A 9 -16.99 -4.25 -5.02
C ALA A 9 -16.21 -3.60 -3.85
N LEU A 10 -16.85 -2.71 -3.10
CA LEU A 10 -16.21 -2.06 -1.93
C LEU A 10 -15.91 -3.06 -0.81
N ILE A 11 -16.80 -4.02 -0.54
CA ILE A 11 -16.57 -5.08 0.45
C ILE A 11 -15.40 -5.97 0.03
N ALA A 12 -15.35 -6.38 -1.25
CA ALA A 12 -14.25 -7.18 -1.77
C ALA A 12 -12.91 -6.44 -1.68
N LEU A 13 -12.88 -5.13 -2.00
CA LEU A 13 -11.69 -4.29 -1.86
C LEU A 13 -11.24 -4.15 -0.41
N ASP A 14 -12.15 -3.96 0.54
CA ASP A 14 -11.83 -3.84 1.96
C ASP A 14 -11.22 -5.15 2.51
N ALA A 15 -11.69 -6.31 2.03
CA ALA A 15 -11.17 -7.61 2.43
C ALA A 15 -9.71 -7.85 1.99
N VAL A 16 -9.27 -7.21 0.91
CA VAL A 16 -7.93 -7.41 0.32
C VAL A 16 -7.08 -6.16 0.38
N SER A 17 -7.46 -5.14 1.15
CA SER A 17 -6.70 -3.90 1.18
C SER A 17 -6.67 -3.25 2.55
N ARG A 18 -5.60 -2.50 2.81
CA ARG A 18 -5.48 -1.68 4.02
C ARG A 18 -4.62 -0.45 3.77
N PRO A 19 -4.72 0.59 4.61
CA PRO A 19 -3.77 1.70 4.59
C PRO A 19 -2.33 1.20 4.74
N MET A 20 -1.45 1.65 3.85
CA MET A 20 -0.03 1.38 3.92
C MET A 20 0.61 2.30 4.96
N GLN A 21 1.38 1.71 5.87
CA GLN A 21 2.04 2.46 6.94
C GLN A 21 3.33 3.11 6.43
N PRO A 22 3.71 4.30 6.94
CA PRO A 22 4.97 4.97 6.58
C PRO A 22 6.22 4.08 6.71
N ARG A 23 6.24 3.20 7.73
CA ARG A 23 7.34 2.25 7.95
C ARG A 23 7.46 1.20 6.85
N GLU A 24 6.35 0.80 6.26
CA GLU A 24 6.32 -0.20 5.18
C GLU A 24 6.82 0.41 3.88
N ILE A 25 6.47 1.67 3.62
CA ILE A 25 7.02 2.45 2.51
C ILE A 25 8.54 2.60 2.69
N GLU A 26 8.99 2.94 3.91
CA GLU A 26 10.43 3.01 4.20
C GLU A 26 11.14 1.66 4.00
N ALA A 27 10.53 0.56 4.45
CA ALA A 27 11.10 -0.79 4.27
C ALA A 27 11.21 -1.16 2.78
N ALA A 28 10.16 -0.92 1.99
CA ALA A 28 10.18 -1.18 0.55
C ALA A 28 11.27 -0.38 -0.17
N LEU A 29 11.43 0.90 0.18
CA LEU A 29 12.49 1.74 -0.39
C LEU A 29 13.89 1.28 0.05
N PHE A 30 14.05 0.79 1.27
CA PHE A 30 15.31 0.22 1.75
C PHE A 30 15.72 -1.01 0.93
N CYS A 31 14.79 -1.94 0.67
CA CYS A 31 15.04 -3.10 -0.18
C CYS A 31 15.44 -2.74 -1.62
N LYS A 32 15.12 -1.51 -2.07
CA LYS A 32 15.53 -0.97 -3.39
C LYS A 32 16.83 -0.16 -3.35
N GLY A 33 17.57 -0.17 -2.24
CA GLY A 33 18.90 0.44 -2.13
C GLY A 33 18.91 1.96 -1.94
N THR A 34 17.76 2.58 -1.60
CA THR A 34 17.72 4.03 -1.34
C THR A 34 18.36 4.39 0.01
N SER A 35 19.02 5.55 0.08
CA SER A 35 19.66 6.02 1.32
C SER A 35 18.63 6.45 2.36
N ARG A 36 19.03 6.47 3.64
CA ARG A 36 18.13 6.87 4.74
C ARG A 36 17.54 8.29 4.56
N SER A 37 18.33 9.23 4.04
CA SER A 37 17.86 10.60 3.79
C SER A 37 16.82 10.65 2.67
N GLN A 38 17.06 9.92 1.57
CA GLN A 38 16.12 9.79 0.45
C GLN A 38 14.80 9.18 0.91
N ARG A 39 14.85 8.09 1.69
CA ARG A 39 13.63 7.44 2.20
C ARG A 39 12.78 8.37 3.04
N LYS A 40 13.38 9.10 3.97
CA LYS A 40 12.66 10.08 4.81
C LYS A 40 11.99 11.16 3.96
N ALA A 41 12.68 11.68 2.95
CA ALA A 41 12.13 12.69 2.06
C ALA A 41 10.94 12.14 1.25
N ILE A 42 11.08 10.94 0.69
CA ILE A 42 10.01 10.27 -0.08
C ILE A 42 8.80 9.99 0.82
N VAL A 43 9.00 9.34 1.97
CA VAL A 43 7.92 9.06 2.94
C VAL A 43 7.21 10.34 3.37
N ALA A 44 7.95 11.42 3.64
CA ALA A 44 7.36 12.71 3.99
C ALA A 44 6.56 13.36 2.86
N ALA A 45 6.98 13.19 1.60
CA ALA A 45 6.26 13.68 0.43
C ALA A 45 4.97 12.90 0.19
N VAL A 46 5.00 11.57 0.43
CA VAL A 46 3.87 10.70 0.11
C VAL A 46 2.89 10.47 1.25
N LYS A 47 3.21 10.86 2.49
CA LYS A 47 2.34 10.66 3.67
C LYS A 47 0.94 11.29 3.58
N ARG A 48 0.75 12.25 2.66
CA ARG A 48 -0.55 12.91 2.44
C ARG A 48 -1.43 12.17 1.43
N PHE A 49 -0.87 11.20 0.70
CA PHE A 49 -1.63 10.36 -0.21
C PHE A 49 -2.23 9.18 0.55
N ASN A 50 -3.44 8.79 0.13
CA ASN A 50 -4.08 7.58 0.62
C ASN A 50 -3.47 6.36 -0.10
N ILE A 51 -2.26 5.98 0.32
CA ILE A 51 -1.58 4.80 -0.22
C ILE A 51 -2.20 3.56 0.43
N ILE A 52 -2.71 2.68 -0.41
CA ILE A 52 -3.36 1.44 -0.02
C ILE A 52 -2.46 0.28 -0.43
N ALA A 53 -2.20 -0.62 0.52
CA ALA A 53 -1.55 -1.89 0.25
C ALA A 53 -2.63 -2.93 -0.11
N VAL A 54 -2.40 -3.69 -1.18
CA VAL A 54 -3.23 -4.85 -1.53
C VAL A 54 -2.62 -6.07 -0.86
N ILE A 55 -3.41 -6.73 0.00
CA ILE A 55 -3.06 -7.97 0.69
C ILE A 55 -3.56 -9.11 -0.19
N GLY A 56 -2.67 -9.68 -1.00
CA GLY A 56 -2.92 -10.96 -1.67
C GLY A 56 -2.42 -12.14 -0.81
N PRO A 57 -2.86 -13.39 -1.08
CA PRO A 57 -2.06 -14.54 -0.69
C PRO A 57 -0.67 -14.31 -1.29
N GLU A 58 0.37 -14.38 -0.45
CA GLU A 58 1.75 -14.19 -0.89
C GLU A 58 1.97 -15.03 -2.16
N THR A 59 2.31 -14.39 -3.28
CA THR A 59 2.94 -15.15 -4.35
C THR A 59 4.26 -15.60 -3.78
N ASP A 60 4.35 -16.92 -3.61
CA ASP A 60 5.54 -17.68 -3.29
C ASP A 60 6.56 -17.44 -4.41
N ASP A 61 7.25 -16.30 -4.35
CA ASP A 61 8.38 -15.99 -5.23
C ASP A 61 9.60 -16.75 -4.67
N GLY A 62 9.60 -18.07 -4.94
CA GLY A 62 10.77 -18.95 -4.80
C GLY A 62 11.86 -18.69 -5.85
#